data_AF-A0A850GHS8-F1
#
_entry.id   AF-A0A850GHS8-F1
#
_cell.length_a   1.000
_cell.length_b   1.000
_cell.length_c   1.000
_cell.angle_alpha   90.00
_cell.angle_beta   90.00
_cell.angle_gamma   90.00
#
_symmetry.space_group_name_H-M   'P 1'
#
loop_
_entity.id
_entity.type
_entity.pdbx_description
1 polymer ?
#
loop_
_entity_poly.entity_id
_entity_poly.type
_entity_poly.pdbx_seq_one_letter_code
_entity_poly.pdbx_strand_id
1 'polypeptide(L)'
;MAHPRERGRRMIQYDPSIIREQAQNLYNQAERLTTMYAIGLGLLGFIVGGALGVGSLPTPLLLIPASIGAALLAVIGARYGTAKGFALRLQAQTALCQVQIELNGRPQHPSTRDAAR
;
A
#
# COMPACT_ATOMS: atom_id res chain seq x y z
N MET A 1 -5.58 -32.72 -50.22
CA MET A 1 -6.83 -32.26 -49.58
C MET A 1 -6.56 -31.97 -48.10
N ALA A 2 -6.95 -30.77 -47.68
CA ALA A 2 -7.16 -30.26 -46.31
C ALA A 2 -5.98 -30.30 -45.30
N HIS A 3 -5.39 -29.11 -45.10
CA HIS A 3 -4.72 -28.67 -43.87
C HIS A 3 -5.73 -28.63 -42.70
N PRO A 4 -5.33 -29.05 -41.48
CA PRO A 4 -6.06 -28.65 -40.30
C PRO A 4 -5.16 -28.04 -39.20
N ARG A 5 -5.70 -26.95 -38.63
CA ARG A 5 -5.49 -26.38 -37.28
C ARG A 5 -4.74 -25.06 -37.22
N GLU A 6 -5.45 -24.02 -37.64
CA GLU A 6 -5.41 -22.73 -36.95
C GLU A 6 -5.76 -22.93 -35.47
N ARG A 7 -4.73 -23.14 -34.64
CA ARG A 7 -4.85 -22.91 -33.20
C ARG A 7 -4.82 -21.40 -32.99
N GLY A 8 -6.00 -20.79 -32.92
CA GLY A 8 -6.17 -19.42 -32.43
C GLY A 8 -5.59 -19.28 -31.03
N ARG A 9 -4.30 -18.94 -30.93
CA ARG A 9 -3.72 -18.38 -29.72
C ARG A 9 -4.38 -17.02 -29.55
N ARG A 10 -5.37 -16.93 -28.65
CA ARG A 10 -5.63 -15.66 -27.97
C ARG A 10 -4.34 -15.33 -27.23
N MET A 11 -3.42 -14.62 -27.88
CA MET A 11 -2.28 -14.02 -27.21
C MET A 11 -2.89 -13.07 -26.18
N ILE A 12 -2.69 -13.37 -24.90
CA ILE A 12 -3.04 -12.45 -23.82
C ILE A 12 -2.28 -11.16 -24.13
N GLN A 13 -3.02 -10.10 -24.46
CA GLN A 13 -2.43 -8.81 -24.77
C GLN A 13 -1.94 -8.22 -23.45
N TYR A 14 -0.63 -7.98 -23.35
CA TYR A 14 -0.05 -7.39 -22.16
C TYR A 14 -0.59 -5.97 -21.97
N ASP A 15 -1.20 -5.74 -20.81
CA ASP A 15 -1.68 -4.42 -20.39
C ASP A 15 -0.93 -3.97 -19.12
N PRO A 16 -0.08 -2.92 -19.21
CA PRO A 16 0.65 -2.39 -18.05
C PRO A 16 -0.27 -1.74 -17.00
N SER A 17 -1.52 -1.42 -17.34
CA SER A 17 -2.48 -0.82 -16.40
C SER A 17 -2.78 -1.75 -15.22
N ILE A 18 -2.89 -3.05 -15.47
CA ILE A 18 -3.20 -4.07 -14.46
C ILE A 18 -2.12 -4.11 -13.37
N ILE A 19 -0.85 -4.04 -13.76
CA ILE A 19 0.27 -4.08 -12.81
C ILE A 19 0.32 -2.78 -11.99
N ARG A 20 0.01 -1.64 -12.60
CA ARG A 20 -0.09 -0.36 -11.88
C ARG A 20 -1.24 -0.38 -10.87
N GLU A 21 -2.39 -0.93 -11.24
CA GLU A 21 -3.53 -1.09 -10.33
C GLU A 21 -3.18 -2.02 -9.16
N GLN A 22 -2.52 -3.14 -9.43
CA GLN A 22 -2.03 -4.02 -8.37
C GLN A 22 -1.05 -3.31 -7.43
N ALA A 23 -0.10 -2.53 -7.96
CA ALA A 23 0.84 -1.75 -7.16
C ALA A 23 0.11 -0.73 -6.27
N GLN A 24 -0.92 -0.06 -6.80
CA GLN A 24 -1.75 0.85 -6.02
C GLN A 24 -2.50 0.12 -4.89
N ASN A 25 -3.06 -1.05 -5.18
CA ASN A 25 -3.74 -1.87 -4.18
C ASN A 25 -2.79 -2.30 -3.05
N LEU A 26 -1.53 -2.62 -3.35
CA LEU A 26 -0.51 -2.92 -2.35
C LEU A 26 -0.18 -1.69 -1.47
N TYR A 27 -0.09 -0.50 -2.07
CA TYR A 27 0.07 0.75 -1.31
C TYR A 27 -1.11 1.02 -0.38
N ASN A 28 -2.34 0.89 -0.88
CA ASN A 28 -3.56 1.08 -0.08
C ASN A 28 -3.62 0.08 1.08
N GLN A 29 -3.19 -1.16 0.86
CA GLN A 29 -3.09 -2.16 1.94
C GLN A 29 -2.05 -1.77 2.99
N ALA A 30 -0.87 -1.27 2.59
CA ALA A 30 0.15 -0.81 3.52
C ALA A 30 -0.33 0.37 4.39
N GLU A 31 -1.08 1.29 3.78
CA GLU A 31 -1.70 2.42 4.49
C GLU A 31 -2.78 1.93 5.45
N ARG A 32 -3.65 1.03 5.01
CA ARG A 32 -4.70 0.44 5.86
C ARG A 32 -4.12 -0.24 7.09
N LEU A 33 -3.03 -1.00 6.94
CA LEU A 33 -2.32 -1.58 8.08
C LEU A 33 -1.81 -0.50 9.03
N THR A 34 -1.16 0.54 8.49
CA THR A 34 -0.65 1.66 9.29
C THR A 34 -1.77 2.30 10.12
N THR A 35 -2.90 2.61 9.49
CA THR A 35 -4.06 3.22 10.13
C THR A 35 -4.72 2.29 11.14
N MET A 36 -4.89 1.00 10.82
CA MET A 36 -5.49 0.04 11.74
C MET A 36 -4.66 -0.16 13.01
N TYR A 37 -3.34 -0.28 12.88
CA TYR A 37 -2.47 -0.42 14.06
C TYR A 37 -2.39 0.88 14.88
N ALA A 38 -2.34 2.05 14.23
CA ALA A 38 -2.34 3.34 14.93
C ALA A 38 -3.64 3.55 15.72
N ILE A 39 -4.81 3.32 15.10
CA ILE A 39 -6.11 3.46 15.76
C ILE A 39 -6.28 2.39 16.83
N GLY A 40 -5.95 1.13 16.53
CA GLY A 40 -6.12 0.01 17.46
C GLY A 40 -5.32 0.20 18.76
N LEU A 41 -4.03 0.52 18.64
CA LEU A 41 -3.21 0.81 19.83
C LEU A 41 -3.58 2.15 20.47
N GLY A 42 -3.95 3.17 19.69
CA GLY A 42 -4.42 4.44 20.23
C GLY A 42 -5.67 4.29 21.11
N LEU A 43 -6.67 3.53 20.66
CA LEU A 43 -7.87 3.22 21.45
C LEU A 43 -7.52 2.42 22.72
N LEU A 44 -6.61 1.45 22.61
CA LEU A 44 -6.11 0.73 23.77
C LEU A 44 -5.46 1.67 24.78
N GLY A 45 -4.64 2.62 24.30
CA GLY A 45 -4.00 3.62 25.14
C GLY A 45 -4.97 4.60 25.79
N PHE A 46 -6.05 4.94 25.08
CA PHE A 46 -7.13 5.74 25.65
C PHE A 46 -7.81 5.03 26.82
N ILE A 47 -8.16 3.75 26.65
CA ILE A 47 -8.83 2.95 27.67
C ILE A 47 -7.91 2.75 28.89
N VAL A 48 -6.66 2.37 28.66
CA VAL A 48 -5.68 2.15 29.74
C VAL A 48 -5.36 3.46 30.47
N GLY A 49 -5.09 4.55 29.73
CA GLY A 49 -4.81 5.86 30.32
C GLY A 49 -6.00 6.42 31.11
N GLY A 50 -7.22 6.19 30.63
CA GLY A 50 -8.45 6.52 31.35
C GLY A 50 -8.61 5.71 32.64
N ALA A 51 -8.43 4.39 32.56
CA ALA A 51 -8.55 3.48 33.70
C ALA A 51 -7.55 3.81 34.82
N LEU A 52 -6.31 4.19 34.47
CA LEU A 52 -5.30 4.61 35.45
C LEU A 52 -5.64 5.92 36.17
N GLY A 53 -6.45 6.78 35.56
CA GLY A 53 -6.90 8.02 36.19
C GLY A 53 -8.09 7.83 37.14
N VAL A 54 -8.88 6.75 36.96
CA VAL A 54 -10.10 6.50 37.73
C VAL A 54 -9.75 6.34 39.22
N GLY A 55 -10.37 7.16 40.07
CA GLY A 55 -10.17 7.16 41.51
C GLY A 55 -9.11 8.16 42.01
N SER A 56 -8.26 8.69 41.12
CA SER A 56 -7.23 9.68 41.49
C SER A 56 -7.58 11.11 41.06
N LEU A 57 -8.40 11.25 40.01
CA LEU A 57 -8.72 12.54 39.41
C LEU A 57 -10.24 12.76 39.31
N PRO A 58 -10.72 14.00 39.44
CA PRO A 58 -12.09 14.34 39.12
C PRO A 58 -12.37 14.09 37.63
N THR A 59 -13.60 13.72 37.30
CA THR A 59 -14.05 13.28 35.96
C THR A 59 -13.56 14.12 34.77
N PRO A 60 -13.55 15.48 34.81
CA PRO A 60 -13.06 16.27 33.70
C PRO A 60 -11.54 16.15 33.48
N LEU A 61 -10.75 15.84 34.52
CA LEU A 61 -9.30 15.70 34.41
C LEU A 61 -8.86 14.31 33.91
N LEU A 62 -9.76 13.31 33.89
CA LEU A 62 -9.47 11.96 33.38
C LEU A 62 -9.14 11.94 31.88
N LEU A 63 -9.60 12.94 31.13
CA LEU A 63 -9.32 13.08 29.71
C LEU A 63 -7.84 13.33 29.41
N ILE A 64 -7.10 13.92 30.36
CA ILE A 64 -5.68 14.24 30.19
C ILE A 64 -4.83 12.95 30.11
N PRO A 65 -4.84 12.05 31.11
CA PRO A 65 -4.06 10.81 31.02
C PRO A 65 -4.57 9.87 29.92
N ALA A 66 -5.88 9.86 29.64
CA ALA A 66 -6.45 9.08 28.54
C ALA A 66 -5.95 9.56 27.16
N SER A 67 -5.96 10.87 26.91
CA SER A 67 -5.47 11.43 25.63
C SER A 67 -3.96 11.26 25.46
N ILE A 68 -3.17 11.39 26.53
CA ILE A 68 -1.73 11.12 26.52
C ILE A 68 -1.46 9.65 26.20
N GLY A 69 -2.15 8.73 26.89
CA GLY A 69 -2.03 7.29 26.64
C GLY A 69 -2.39 6.93 25.20
N ALA A 70 -3.47 7.52 24.68
CA ALA A 70 -3.89 7.34 23.29
C ALA A 70 -2.84 7.84 22.30
N ALA A 71 -2.29 9.04 22.51
CA ALA A 71 -1.29 9.63 21.63
C ALA A 71 -0.01 8.78 21.58
N LEU A 72 0.50 8.36 22.74
CA LEU A 72 1.72 7.55 22.83
C LEU A 72 1.55 6.21 22.11
N LEU A 73 0.48 5.48 22.42
CA LEU A 73 0.24 4.17 21.81
C LEU A 73 -0.15 4.27 20.33
N ALA A 74 -0.81 5.35 19.90
CA ALA A 74 -1.07 5.60 18.49
C ALA A 74 0.22 5.80 17.69
N VAL A 75 1.21 6.53 18.24
CA VAL A 75 2.52 6.70 17.60
C VAL A 75 3.25 5.36 17.50
N ILE A 76 3.24 4.55 18.56
CA ILE A 76 3.83 3.20 18.55
C ILE A 76 3.13 2.33 17.51
N GLY A 77 1.79 2.37 17.47
CA GLY A 77 0.98 1.64 16.50
C GLY A 77 1.25 2.04 15.06
N ALA A 78 1.41 3.34 14.80
CA ALA A 78 1.78 3.83 13.48
C ALA A 78 3.17 3.29 13.07
N ARG A 79 4.16 3.31 13.98
CA ARG A 79 5.50 2.76 13.68
C ARG A 79 5.44 1.26 13.38
N TYR A 80 4.71 0.47 14.18
CA TYR A 80 4.51 -0.95 13.91
C TYR A 80 3.80 -1.21 12.58
N GLY A 81 2.73 -0.47 12.31
CA GLY A 81 1.96 -0.58 11.08
C GLY A 81 2.78 -0.20 9.85
N THR A 82 3.60 0.85 9.92
CA THR A 82 4.52 1.21 8.82
C THR A 82 5.58 0.14 8.57
N ALA A 83 6.15 -0.46 9.61
CA ALA A 83 7.13 -1.54 9.45
C ALA A 83 6.50 -2.77 8.79
N LYS A 84 5.27 -3.14 9.18
CA LYS A 84 4.52 -4.24 8.55
C LYS A 84 4.11 -3.92 7.11
N GLY A 85 3.70 -2.67 6.84
CA GLY A 85 3.34 -2.20 5.51
C GLY A 85 4.53 -2.00 4.57
N PHE A 86 5.76 -1.96 5.08
CA PHE A 86 6.96 -1.72 4.26
C PHE A 86 7.17 -2.79 3.19
N ALA A 87 6.94 -4.06 3.52
CA ALA A 87 7.06 -5.15 2.56
C ALA A 87 6.09 -5.01 1.37
N LEU A 88 4.86 -4.57 1.63
CA LEU A 88 3.85 -4.32 0.58
C LEU A 88 4.26 -3.15 -0.32
N ARG A 89 4.80 -2.07 0.27
CA ARG A 89 5.32 -0.93 -0.50
C ARG A 89 6.51 -1.34 -1.37
N LEU A 90 7.41 -2.17 -0.84
CA LEU A 90 8.55 -2.68 -1.59
C LEU A 90 8.09 -3.54 -2.77
N GLN A 91 7.12 -4.42 -2.55
CA GLN A 91 6.54 -5.25 -3.60
C GLN A 91 5.87 -4.40 -4.70
N ALA A 92 5.16 -3.33 -4.32
CA ALA A 92 4.58 -2.38 -5.26
C ALA A 92 5.66 -1.70 -6.12
N GLN A 93 6.75 -1.25 -5.50
CA GLN A 93 7.87 -0.64 -6.24
C GLN A 93 8.56 -1.62 -7.17
N THR A 94 8.73 -2.89 -6.78
CA THR A 94 9.28 -3.91 -7.66
C THR A 94 8.41 -4.12 -8.89
N ALA A 95 7.09 -4.18 -8.72
CA ALA A 95 6.14 -4.30 -9.82
C ALA A 95 6.20 -3.10 -10.78
N LEU A 96 6.25 -1.87 -10.23
CA LEU A 96 6.38 -0.65 -11.03
C LEU A 96 7.72 -0.59 -11.78
N CYS A 97 8.81 -1.02 -11.17
CA CYS A 97 10.12 -1.10 -11.81
C CYS A 97 10.10 -2.04 -13.02
N GLN A 98 9.47 -3.21 -12.89
CA GLN A 98 9.31 -4.16 -14.00
C GLN A 98 8.52 -3.55 -15.17
N VAL A 99 7.43 -2.83 -14.87
CA VAL A 99 6.67 -2.10 -15.90
C VAL A 99 7.55 -1.08 -16.61
N GLN A 100 8.38 -0.34 -15.87
CA GLN A 100 9.26 0.67 -16.46
C GLN A 100 10.35 0.04 -17.34
N ILE A 101 10.95 -1.08 -16.91
CA ILE A 101 11.94 -1.84 -17.70
C ILE A 101 11.30 -2.29 -19.02
N GLU A 102 10.09 -2.84 -18.97
CA GLU A 102 9.35 -3.27 -20.16
C GLU A 102 9.07 -2.09 -21.10
N LEU A 103 8.56 -0.97 -20.56
CA LEU A 103 8.27 0.22 -21.35
C LEU A 103 9.52 0.82 -22.01
N ASN A 104 10.66 0.81 -21.32
CA ASN A 104 11.93 1.29 -21.85
C ASN A 104 12.57 0.29 -22.84
N GLY A 105 12.34 -1.01 -22.64
CA GLY A 105 12.87 -2.09 -23.47
C GLY A 105 12.06 -2.37 -24.73
N ARG A 106 10.85 -1.80 -24.85
CA ARG A 106 10.04 -1.91 -26.07
C ARG A 106 10.80 -1.31 -27.25
N PRO A 107 10.96 -2.05 -28.36
CA PRO A 107 11.50 -1.50 -29.58
C PRO A 107 10.69 -0.25 -29.95
N GLN A 108 11.34 0.91 -29.92
CA GLN A 108 10.75 2.12 -30.47
C GLN A 108 10.63 1.88 -31.96
N HIS A 109 9.40 1.67 -32.43
CA HIS A 109 9.16 1.58 -33.87
C HIS A 109 9.71 2.88 -34.47
N PRO A 110 10.68 2.83 -35.41
CA PRO A 110 11.28 4.04 -35.94
C PRO A 110 10.17 4.92 -36.48
N SER A 111 10.14 6.16 -36.01
CA SER A 111 9.15 7.11 -36.46
C SER A 111 9.36 7.28 -37.97
N THR A 112 8.28 7.23 -38.75
CA THR A 112 8.30 7.35 -40.21
C THR A 112 8.97 8.63 -40.73
N ARG A 113 9.36 9.56 -39.85
CA ARG A 113 10.19 10.73 -40.17
C ARG A 113 11.64 10.40 -40.51
N ASP A 114 12.17 9.27 -40.04
CA ASP A 114 13.57 8.87 -40.30
C ASP A 114 13.73 8.10 -41.62
N ALA A 115 12.64 7.67 -42.26
CA ALA A 115 12.65 6.98 -43.55
C ALA A 115 12.61 7.92 -44.77
N ALA A 116 12.56 9.24 -44.55
CA ALA A 116 12.43 10.27 -45.58
C ALA A 116 13.67 11.17 -45.73
N ARG A 117 14.81 10.79 -45.12
CA ARG A 117 16.12 11.42 -45.30
C ARG A 117 17.11 10.41 -45.86
#